data_AF-A0A8S2ZIN8-F1
#
_entry.id   AF-A0A8S2ZIN8-F1
#
_cell.length_a   1.000
_cell.length_b   1.000
_cell.length_c   1.000
_cell.angle_alpha   90.00
_cell.angle_beta   90.00
_cell.angle_gamma   90.00
#
_symmetry.space_group_name_H-M   'P 1'
#
loop_
_entity.id
_entity.type
_entity.pdbx_description
1 polymer ?
#
loop_
_entity_poly.entity_id
_entity_poly.type
_entity_poly.pdbx_seq_one_letter_code
_entity_poly.pdbx_strand_id
1 'polypeptide(L)'
;MAEAAWAGIRCVLNELLDKKVIFTINLISDSPISQYRNKTMFFLMKKFAVEHKIEMKWIFLESGHGKGIADAIGGALKRKFDDAINFQPDESFSSASDLLHAVEHSADKIKLYLYEKSDVEEVKKSLPKLETIKGTASFHEVMATSDGKLYGKDLSSDTAKLLKTKF
;
A
#
# COMPACT_ATOMS: atom_id res chain seq x y z
N MET A 1 6.46 -6.51 8.03
CA MET A 1 5.03 -6.12 7.78
C MET A 1 4.96 -5.15 6.63
N ALA A 2 5.79 -4.09 6.62
CA ALA A 2 5.94 -3.18 5.49
C ALA A 2 6.17 -3.89 4.14
N GLU A 3 6.94 -4.98 4.11
CA GLU A 3 7.27 -5.72 2.89
C GLU A 3 6.05 -6.40 2.28
N ALA A 4 5.22 -7.03 3.11
CA ALA A 4 3.98 -7.66 2.68
C ALA A 4 2.94 -6.61 2.24
N ALA A 5 2.82 -5.51 3.00
CA ALA A 5 1.96 -4.39 2.63
C ALA A 5 2.36 -3.81 1.26
N TRP A 6 3.65 -3.58 1.03
CA TRP A 6 4.14 -3.10 -0.26
C TRP A 6 3.93 -4.11 -1.39
N ALA A 7 4.14 -5.40 -1.16
CA ALA A 7 3.88 -6.43 -2.16
C ALA A 7 2.43 -6.36 -2.68
N GLY A 8 1.45 -6.23 -1.78
CA GLY A 8 0.05 -6.06 -2.16
C GLY A 8 -0.23 -4.72 -2.88
N ILE A 9 0.34 -3.62 -2.39
CA ILE A 9 0.18 -2.29 -3.04
C ILE A 9 0.78 -2.29 -4.45
N ARG A 10 1.95 -2.91 -4.64
CA ARG A 10 2.68 -2.99 -5.91
C ARG A 10 1.84 -3.59 -7.03
N CYS A 11 1.01 -4.60 -6.73
CA CYS A 11 0.10 -5.20 -7.72
C CYS A 11 -0.85 -4.14 -8.33
N VAL A 12 -1.41 -3.28 -7.49
CA VAL A 12 -2.31 -2.20 -7.92
C VAL A 12 -1.54 -1.12 -8.67
N LEU A 13 -0.37 -0.73 -8.18
CA LEU A 13 0.46 0.30 -8.81
C LEU A 13 0.87 -0.08 -10.24
N ASN A 14 1.32 -1.33 -10.43
CA ASN A 14 1.73 -1.82 -11.75
C ASN A 14 0.57 -1.76 -12.75
N GLU A 15 -0.62 -2.24 -12.36
CA GLU A 15 -1.79 -2.17 -13.22
C GLU A 15 -2.19 -0.73 -13.59
N LEU A 16 -2.08 0.20 -12.65
CA LEU A 16 -2.38 1.61 -12.92
C LEU A 16 -1.44 2.19 -13.98
N LEU A 17 -0.14 1.88 -13.89
CA LEU A 17 0.87 2.32 -14.84
C LEU A 17 0.67 1.70 -16.23
N ASP A 18 0.26 0.43 -16.31
CA ASP A 18 0.01 -0.25 -17.59
C ASP A 18 -1.16 0.37 -18.36
N LYS A 19 -2.15 0.92 -17.64
CA LYS A 19 -3.39 1.41 -18.25
C LYS A 19 -3.34 2.86 -18.70
N LYS A 20 -2.47 3.68 -18.12
CA LYS A 20 -2.49 5.14 -18.31
C LYS A 20 -1.09 5.74 -18.21
N VAL A 21 -0.90 6.85 -18.92
CA VAL A 21 0.23 7.75 -18.63
C VAL A 21 -0.06 8.44 -17.30
N ILE A 22 0.69 8.06 -16.27
CA ILE A 22 0.56 8.60 -14.91
C ILE A 22 1.80 9.41 -14.60
N PHE A 23 1.58 10.63 -14.10
CA PHE A 23 2.65 11.50 -13.61
C PHE A 23 2.76 11.50 -12.09
N THR A 24 1.63 11.31 -11.39
CA THR A 24 1.56 11.40 -9.94
C THR A 24 0.62 10.35 -9.35
N ILE A 25 1.06 9.68 -8.28
CA ILE A 25 0.23 8.77 -7.48
C ILE A 25 0.10 9.32 -6.06
N ASN A 26 -1.13 9.45 -5.56
CA ASN A 26 -1.40 9.81 -4.17
C ASN A 26 -1.92 8.58 -3.42
N LEU A 27 -1.18 8.15 -2.41
CA LEU A 27 -1.53 7.09 -1.48
C LEU A 27 -2.07 7.71 -0.20
N ILE A 28 -3.13 7.12 0.34
CA ILE A 28 -3.72 7.52 1.62
C ILE A 28 -3.86 6.27 2.47
N SER A 29 -3.31 6.30 3.68
CA SER A 29 -3.45 5.21 4.65
C SER A 29 -3.62 5.75 6.05
N ASP A 30 -4.01 4.87 6.96
CA ASP A 30 -3.78 5.08 8.39
C ASP A 30 -2.26 5.14 8.67
N SER A 31 -1.91 5.51 9.90
CA SER A 31 -0.53 5.79 10.29
C SER A 31 0.22 4.74 11.13
N PRO A 32 -0.10 3.42 11.12
CA PRO A 32 0.69 2.46 11.90
C PRO A 32 2.14 2.45 11.40
N ILE A 33 3.06 2.81 12.31
CA ILE A 33 4.49 2.94 12.04
C ILE A 33 5.07 1.63 11.52
N SER A 34 4.61 0.49 12.04
CA SER A 34 5.11 -0.84 11.67
C SER A 34 4.75 -1.28 10.24
N GLN A 35 3.78 -0.62 9.59
CA GLN A 35 3.28 -0.99 8.26
C GLN A 35 3.58 0.09 7.21
N TYR A 36 2.99 1.28 7.34
CA TYR A 36 3.03 2.29 6.27
C TYR A 36 4.01 3.44 6.54
N ARG A 37 4.13 3.88 7.81
CA ARG A 37 4.94 5.05 8.18
C ARG A 37 6.32 4.63 8.70
N ASN A 38 7.18 4.11 7.81
CA ASN A 38 8.54 3.66 8.15
C ASN A 38 9.55 3.78 7.01
N LYS A 39 10.84 3.61 7.36
CA LYS A 39 11.99 3.67 6.44
C LYS A 39 11.88 2.70 5.25
N THR A 40 11.35 1.50 5.46
CA THR A 40 11.20 0.49 4.41
C THR A 40 10.23 0.98 3.36
N MET A 41 9.09 1.51 3.80
CA MET A 41 8.07 2.03 2.92
C MET A 41 8.54 3.27 2.14
N PHE A 42 9.27 4.18 2.81
CA PHE A 42 9.82 5.36 2.15
C PHE A 42 10.88 5.01 1.10
N PHE A 43 11.72 4.00 1.37
CA PHE A 43 12.68 3.49 0.40
C PHE A 43 11.98 2.89 -0.82
N LEU A 44 11.00 2.01 -0.60
CA LEU A 44 10.28 1.32 -1.67
C LEU A 44 9.50 2.32 -2.55
N MET A 45 8.84 3.30 -1.92
CA MET A 45 8.17 4.39 -2.62
C MET A 45 9.14 5.23 -3.46
N LYS A 46 10.30 5.61 -2.91
CA LYS A 46 11.34 6.33 -3.65
C LYS A 46 11.86 5.52 -4.84
N LYS A 47 12.16 4.23 -4.62
CA LYS A 47 12.66 3.34 -5.66
C LYS A 47 11.67 3.24 -6.82
N PHE A 48 10.40 3.02 -6.51
CA PHE A 48 9.33 2.92 -7.50
C PHE A 48 9.11 4.23 -8.27
N ALA A 49 9.13 5.37 -7.59
CA ALA A 49 9.03 6.69 -8.20
C ALA A 49 10.13 6.94 -9.24
N VAL A 50 11.38 6.56 -8.91
CA VAL A 50 12.53 6.68 -9.83
C VAL A 50 12.41 5.71 -11.00
N GLU A 51 12.11 4.43 -10.74
CA GLU A 51 12.01 3.39 -11.76
C GLU A 51 10.97 3.72 -12.83
N HIS A 52 9.83 4.27 -12.41
CA HIS A 52 8.72 4.60 -13.29
C HIS A 52 8.67 6.06 -13.71
N LYS A 53 9.63 6.89 -13.27
CA LYS A 53 9.71 8.34 -13.56
C LYS A 53 8.41 9.08 -13.21
N ILE A 54 7.86 8.77 -12.04
CA ILE A 54 6.64 9.38 -11.50
C ILE A 54 6.91 10.08 -10.17
N GLU A 55 5.95 10.90 -9.77
CA GLU A 55 5.88 11.47 -8.43
C GLU A 55 4.94 10.64 -7.55
N MET A 56 5.31 10.40 -6.31
CA MET A 56 4.45 9.71 -5.35
C MET A 56 4.28 10.55 -4.09
N LYS A 57 3.06 10.65 -3.59
CA LYS A 57 2.77 11.26 -2.29
C LYS A 57 2.04 10.25 -1.43
N TRP A 58 2.49 10.09 -0.19
CA TRP A 58 1.82 9.28 0.80
C TRP A 58 1.35 10.17 1.93
N ILE A 59 0.03 10.21 2.10
CA ILE A 59 -0.67 10.98 3.14
C ILE A 59 -1.09 10.01 4.23
N PHE A 60 -0.73 10.31 5.47
CA PHE A 60 -1.02 9.50 6.63
C PHE A 60 -2.09 10.18 7.49
N LEU A 61 -3.23 9.51 7.64
CA LEU A 61 -4.32 9.96 8.50
C LEU A 61 -3.99 9.69 9.98
N GLU A 62 -4.47 10.54 10.90
CA GLU A 62 -4.25 10.33 12.33
C GLU A 62 -4.93 9.05 12.83
N SER A 63 -4.22 8.33 13.70
CA SER A 63 -4.72 7.15 14.40
C SER A 63 -5.89 7.51 15.31
N GLY A 64 -7.07 6.93 15.06
CA GLY A 64 -8.28 7.10 15.89
C GLY A 64 -9.46 7.80 15.20
N HIS A 65 -9.32 8.24 13.95
CA HIS A 65 -10.41 8.87 13.21
C HIS A 65 -11.14 7.89 12.28
N GLY A 66 -12.14 7.21 12.84
CA GLY A 66 -13.29 6.65 12.12
C GLY A 66 -13.02 5.49 11.15
N LYS A 67 -14.06 4.71 10.87
CA LYS A 67 -14.05 3.71 9.80
C LYS A 67 -13.91 4.44 8.46
N GLY A 68 -12.79 4.25 7.76
CA GLY A 68 -12.52 4.86 6.47
C GLY A 68 -13.20 4.12 5.30
N ILE A 69 -12.95 4.60 4.09
CA ILE A 69 -13.41 3.92 2.85
C ILE A 69 -12.86 2.49 2.79
N ALA A 70 -11.61 2.28 3.21
CA ALA A 70 -11.00 0.95 3.27
C ALA A 70 -11.78 -0.01 4.17
N ASP A 71 -12.26 0.45 5.34
CA ASP A 71 -13.09 -0.35 6.25
C ASP A 71 -14.46 -0.68 5.64
N ALA A 72 -15.05 0.25 4.89
CA ALA A 72 -16.32 0.02 4.21
C ALA A 72 -16.18 -1.04 3.10
N ILE A 73 -15.11 -0.97 2.30
CA ILE A 73 -14.78 -1.96 1.27
C ILE A 73 -14.49 -3.31 1.93
N GLY A 74 -13.64 -3.34 2.96
CA GLY A 74 -13.30 -4.57 3.69
C GLY A 74 -14.52 -5.21 4.34
N GLY A 75 -15.41 -4.41 4.95
CA GLY A 75 -16.66 -4.89 5.53
C GLY A 75 -17.65 -5.42 4.49
N ALA A 76 -17.73 -4.78 3.31
CA ALA A 76 -18.56 -5.28 2.20
C ALA A 76 -18.01 -6.59 1.62
N LEU A 77 -16.70 -6.68 1.44
CA LEU A 77 -16.03 -7.89 0.98
C LEU A 77 -16.16 -9.04 1.98
N LYS A 78 -15.99 -8.76 3.28
CA LYS A 78 -16.20 -9.76 4.33
C LYS A 78 -17.59 -10.38 4.27
N ARG A 79 -18.64 -9.56 4.14
CA ARG A 79 -20.01 -10.07 4.00
C ARG A 79 -20.16 -10.98 2.79
N LYS A 80 -19.53 -10.65 1.65
CA LYS A 80 -19.55 -11.51 0.46
C LYS A 80 -18.87 -12.86 0.68
N PHE A 81 -17.75 -12.88 1.41
CA PHE A 81 -17.10 -14.14 1.79
C PHE A 81 -17.98 -14.93 2.76
N ASP A 82 -18.55 -14.29 3.78
CA ASP A 82 -19.45 -14.93 4.74
C ASP A 82 -20.67 -15.54 4.00
N ASP A 83 -21.25 -14.83 3.03
CA ASP A 83 -22.33 -15.34 2.19
C ASP A 83 -21.87 -16.55 1.35
N ALA A 84 -20.74 -16.45 0.64
CA ALA A 84 -20.22 -17.56 -0.17
C ALA A 84 -20.01 -18.84 0.66
N ILE A 85 -19.40 -18.71 1.84
CA ILE A 85 -19.15 -19.82 2.75
C ILE A 85 -20.47 -20.43 3.27
N ASN A 86 -21.45 -19.60 3.63
CA ASN A 86 -22.70 -20.08 4.21
C ASN A 86 -23.65 -20.70 3.16
N PHE A 87 -23.59 -20.26 1.90
CA PHE A 87 -24.45 -20.76 0.82
C PHE A 87 -23.84 -21.93 0.03
N GLN A 88 -22.56 -22.25 0.26
CA GLN A 88 -21.85 -23.37 -0.39
C GLN A 88 -21.26 -24.35 0.65
N PRO A 89 -22.10 -25.01 1.48
CA PRO A 89 -21.62 -25.81 2.61
C PRO A 89 -20.79 -27.04 2.21
N ASP A 90 -20.91 -27.50 0.97
CA ASP A 90 -20.16 -28.65 0.43
C ASP A 90 -18.81 -28.24 -0.20
N GLU A 91 -18.54 -26.94 -0.35
CA GLU A 91 -17.34 -26.42 -0.99
C GLU A 91 -16.26 -26.12 0.06
N SER A 92 -15.04 -26.64 -0.15
CA SER A 92 -13.93 -26.45 0.77
C SER A 92 -13.06 -25.29 0.31
N PHE A 93 -12.97 -24.24 1.14
CA PHE A 93 -12.05 -23.12 0.93
C PHE A 93 -10.72 -23.42 1.62
N SER A 94 -9.76 -23.94 0.85
CA SER A 94 -8.44 -24.33 1.32
C SER A 94 -7.36 -23.29 1.04
N SER A 95 -7.65 -22.35 0.15
CA SER A 95 -6.71 -21.33 -0.32
C SER A 95 -7.36 -19.94 -0.45
N ALA A 96 -6.53 -18.89 -0.51
CA ALA A 96 -7.00 -17.54 -0.81
C ALA A 96 -7.57 -17.41 -2.24
N SER A 97 -7.09 -18.25 -3.16
CA SER A 97 -7.60 -18.33 -4.54
C SER A 97 -9.01 -18.90 -4.59
N ASP A 98 -9.32 -19.89 -3.75
CA ASP A 98 -10.66 -20.48 -3.66
C ASP A 98 -11.67 -19.41 -3.22
N LEU A 99 -11.30 -18.61 -2.20
CA LEU A 99 -12.11 -17.50 -1.73
C LEU A 99 -12.30 -16.45 -2.83
N LEU A 100 -11.23 -16.05 -3.52
CA LEU A 100 -11.30 -15.07 -4.60
C LEU A 100 -12.31 -15.51 -5.67
N HIS A 101 -12.20 -16.75 -6.15
CA HIS A 101 -13.07 -17.31 -7.18
C HIS A 101 -14.55 -17.30 -6.75
N ALA A 102 -14.81 -17.60 -5.47
CA ALA A 102 -16.18 -17.62 -4.91
C ALA A 102 -16.86 -16.25 -4.93
N VAL A 103 -16.10 -15.15 -4.81
CA VAL A 103 -16.66 -13.80 -4.78
C VAL A 103 -16.48 -13.01 -6.07
N GLU A 104 -15.69 -13.51 -7.03
CA GLU A 104 -15.32 -12.80 -8.26
C GLU A 104 -16.54 -12.28 -9.05
N HIS A 105 -17.58 -13.12 -9.16
CA HIS A 105 -18.82 -12.76 -9.86
C HIS A 105 -19.73 -11.82 -9.08
N SER A 106 -19.62 -11.79 -7.74
CA SER A 106 -20.47 -10.95 -6.89
C SER A 106 -19.80 -9.62 -6.53
N ALA A 107 -18.48 -9.51 -6.68
CA ALA A 107 -17.67 -8.34 -6.36
C ALA A 107 -17.48 -7.39 -7.56
N ASP A 108 -18.54 -7.14 -8.33
CA ASP A 108 -18.55 -6.33 -9.57
C ASP A 108 -17.86 -4.96 -9.45
N LYS A 109 -17.87 -4.35 -8.26
CA LYS A 109 -17.27 -3.03 -7.98
C LYS A 109 -15.95 -3.07 -7.23
N ILE A 110 -15.49 -4.25 -6.81
CA ILE A 110 -14.28 -4.42 -6.00
C ILE A 110 -13.33 -5.33 -6.76
N LYS A 111 -12.25 -4.74 -7.29
CA LYS A 111 -11.17 -5.53 -7.87
C LYS A 111 -10.26 -6.05 -6.77
N LEU A 112 -10.09 -7.37 -6.74
CA LEU A 112 -9.27 -8.09 -5.77
C LEU A 112 -7.97 -8.53 -6.42
N TYR A 113 -6.90 -8.54 -5.62
CA TYR A 113 -5.57 -8.94 -6.06
C TYR A 113 -5.03 -9.95 -5.07
N LEU A 114 -4.44 -11.02 -5.58
CA LEU A 114 -3.67 -11.97 -4.79
C LEU A 114 -2.18 -11.69 -4.99
N TYR A 115 -1.44 -11.84 -3.90
CA TYR A 115 0.01 -11.85 -3.90
C TYR A 115 0.45 -13.02 -3.03
N GLU A 116 1.58 -13.61 -3.41
CA GLU A 116 2.11 -14.80 -2.77
C GLU A 116 3.26 -14.46 -1.83
N LYS A 117 3.71 -15.48 -1.09
CA LYS A 117 4.89 -15.35 -0.24
C LYS A 117 6.14 -15.00 -1.05
N SER A 118 6.24 -15.51 -2.28
CA SER A 118 7.32 -15.20 -3.23
C SER A 118 7.43 -13.70 -3.50
N ASP A 119 6.31 -13.00 -3.71
CA ASP A 119 6.28 -11.54 -3.89
C ASP A 119 6.87 -10.80 -2.69
N VAL A 120 6.52 -11.25 -1.48
CA VAL A 120 7.04 -10.65 -0.24
C VAL A 120 8.55 -10.88 -0.11
N GLU A 121 9.04 -12.07 -0.49
CA GLU A 121 10.47 -12.38 -0.47
C GLU A 121 11.25 -11.59 -1.53
N GLU A 122 10.68 -11.30 -2.69
CA GLU A 122 11.27 -10.39 -3.67
C GLU A 122 11.46 -8.99 -3.11
N VAL A 123 10.41 -8.45 -2.47
CA VAL A 123 10.49 -7.13 -1.83
C VAL A 123 11.61 -7.13 -0.80
N LYS A 124 11.68 -8.13 0.07
CA LYS A 124 12.75 -8.26 1.09
C LYS A 124 14.15 -8.29 0.48
N LYS A 125 14.36 -9.10 -0.57
CA LYS A 125 15.65 -9.21 -1.27
C LYS A 125 16.09 -7.89 -1.89
N SER A 126 15.14 -7.01 -2.23
CA SER A 126 15.42 -5.72 -2.84
C SER A 126 15.83 -4.62 -1.84
N LEU A 127 15.71 -4.87 -0.54
CA LEU A 127 15.99 -3.89 0.50
C LEU A 127 17.48 -3.85 0.86
N PRO A 128 18.13 -2.67 0.79
CA PRO A 128 19.46 -2.49 1.36
C PRO A 128 19.38 -2.37 2.89
N LYS A 129 20.53 -2.16 3.53
CA LYS A 129 20.56 -1.84 4.96
C LYS A 129 20.04 -0.42 5.20
N LEU A 130 18.80 -0.30 5.66
CA LEU A 130 18.13 0.99 5.86
C LEU A 130 18.33 1.55 7.28
N GLU A 131 18.58 2.85 7.38
CA GLU A 131 18.52 3.62 8.64
C GLU A 131 17.16 4.31 8.82
N THR A 132 16.73 4.49 10.08
CA THR A 132 15.49 5.20 10.38
C THR A 132 15.67 6.70 10.13
N ILE A 133 14.76 7.31 9.39
CA ILE A 133 14.77 8.75 9.13
C ILE A 133 14.25 9.47 10.38
N LYS A 134 15.01 10.46 10.86
CA LYS A 134 14.60 11.27 12.02
C LYS A 134 13.28 11.99 11.72
N GLY A 135 12.34 11.94 12.66
CA GLY A 135 11.01 12.54 12.49
C GLY A 135 10.00 11.64 11.79
N THR A 136 10.34 10.39 11.44
CA THR A 136 9.41 9.46 10.76
C THR A 136 8.02 9.40 11.41
N ALA A 137 7.96 9.40 12.74
CA ALA A 137 6.69 9.32 13.46
C ALA A 137 5.82 10.59 13.35
N SER A 138 6.39 11.77 13.12
CA SER A 138 5.65 13.04 13.03
C SER A 138 5.11 13.35 11.63
N PHE A 139 5.60 12.66 10.60
CA PHE A 139 5.21 12.97 9.23
C PHE A 139 3.74 12.64 8.96
N HIS A 140 2.99 13.65 8.53
CA HIS A 140 1.64 13.51 7.99
C HIS A 140 1.66 13.29 6.47
N GLU A 141 2.74 13.69 5.80
CA GLU A 141 2.91 13.47 4.37
C GLU A 141 4.38 13.18 4.06
N VAL A 142 4.63 12.22 3.17
CA VAL A 142 5.93 11.98 2.57
C VAL A 142 5.79 11.96 1.06
N MET A 143 6.69 12.63 0.35
CA MET A 143 6.70 12.71 -1.10
C MET A 143 8.00 12.13 -1.66
N ALA A 144 7.89 11.24 -2.63
CA ALA A 144 9.00 10.76 -3.44
C ALA A 144 8.90 11.36 -4.84
N THR A 145 10.05 11.77 -5.35
CA THR A 145 10.17 12.38 -6.67
C THR A 145 10.90 11.46 -7.64
N SER A 146 10.64 11.66 -8.92
CA SER A 146 11.25 10.91 -10.02
C SER A 146 12.77 11.04 -10.09
N ASP A 147 13.35 12.11 -9.52
CA ASP A 147 14.80 12.31 -9.40
C ASP A 147 15.42 11.68 -8.14
N GLY A 148 14.62 10.96 -7.34
CA GLY A 148 15.08 10.21 -6.18
C GLY A 148 15.19 11.05 -4.89
N LYS A 149 14.62 12.26 -4.85
CA LYS A 149 14.48 13.01 -3.60
C LYS A 149 13.25 12.58 -2.83
N LEU A 150 13.38 12.59 -1.50
CA LEU A 150 12.30 12.35 -0.55
C LEU A 150 12.06 13.61 0.27
N TYR A 151 10.81 13.98 0.45
CA TYR A 151 10.39 15.12 1.25
C TYR A 151 9.40 14.67 2.32
N GLY A 152 9.44 15.30 3.49
CA GLY A 152 8.48 15.07 4.56
C GLY A 152 7.84 16.37 5.01
N LYS A 153 6.59 16.27 5.45
CA LYS A 153 5.87 17.34 6.12
C LYS A 153 5.34 16.87 7.45
N ASP A 154 5.50 17.69 8.48
CA ASP A 154 4.97 17.41 9.81
C ASP A 154 3.47 17.66 9.86
N LEU A 155 2.94 18.61 9.07
CA LEU A 155 1.50 18.80 8.81
C LEU A 155 1.25 18.97 7.30
N SER A 156 0.02 18.70 6.82
CA SER A 156 -0.31 18.81 5.39
C SER A 156 -0.10 20.23 4.81
N SER A 157 -0.29 21.25 5.64
CA SER A 157 -0.07 22.67 5.33
C SER A 157 1.40 23.10 5.34
N ASP A 158 2.31 22.29 5.87
CA ASP A 158 3.70 22.69 6.03
C ASP A 158 4.47 22.74 4.72
N THR A 159 5.52 23.55 4.71
CA THR A 159 6.53 23.49 3.65
C THR A 159 7.27 22.16 3.71
N ALA A 160 7.36 21.49 2.56
CA ALA A 160 8.04 20.22 2.43
C ALA A 160 9.54 20.34 2.74
N LYS A 161 10.05 19.49 3.63
CA LYS A 161 11.47 19.45 4.01
C LYS A 161 12.14 18.28 3.32
N LEU A 162 13.28 18.53 2.66
CA LEU A 162 14.09 17.45 2.09
C LEU A 162 14.58 16.52 3.20
N LEU A 163 14.29 15.22 3.07
CA LEU A 163 14.69 14.20 4.01
C LEU A 163 16.11 13.75 3.70
N LYS A 164 16.98 13.77 4.71
CA LYS A 164 18.32 13.19 4.62
C LYS A 164 18.20 11.68 4.71
N THR A 165 18.43 10.99 3.60
CA THR A 165 18.36 9.52 3.53
C THR A 165 19.76 8.92 3.34
N LYS A 166 20.10 7.94 4.16
CA LYS A 166 21.25 7.04 3.94
C LYS A 166 20.67 5.67 3.56
N PHE A 167 20.30 5.53 2.30
CA PHE A 167 19.88 4.26 1.71
C PHE A 167 20.94 3.83 0.71
#